data_AF-A7RK90-F1
#
_entry.id   AF-A7RK90-F1
#
_cell.length_a   1.000
_cell.length_b   1.000
_cell.length_c   1.000
_cell.angle_alpha   90.00
_cell.angle_beta   90.00
_cell.angle_gamma   90.00
#
_symmetry.space_group_name_H-M   'P 1'
#
loop_
_entity.id
_entity.type
_entity.pdbx_description
1 polymer ?
#
loop_
_entity_poly.entity_id
_entity_poly.type
_entity_poly.pdbx_seq_one_letter_code
_entity_poly.pdbx_strand_id
1 'polypeptide(L)'
;LKCAVNDNLPINMTIAALESLRRMPCRQETTEQLFNIYASHHNDVEIRVASYLALLKCPNKELLRRIAKVQRTEVNNQVGSFVWSHLTNAMESTEPVHGLPMARMLQKALGGNVLREFNLNRLRFSRAVEGSFYSDILRAGGSVQGHLIYHPNSFFPRSTHLNITMDV
;
A
#
# COMPACT_ATOMS: atom_id res chain seq x y z
N LEU A 1 -14.28 4.76 10.81
CA LEU A 1 -14.82 3.46 10.35
C LEU A 1 -16.19 3.60 9.69
N LYS A 2 -17.23 4.15 10.36
CA LYS A 2 -18.59 4.27 9.76
C LYS A 2 -18.62 4.83 8.33
N CYS A 3 -17.87 5.90 8.03
CA CYS A 3 -17.82 6.47 6.67
C CYS A 3 -17.03 5.62 5.67
N ALA A 4 -16.09 4.79 6.13
CA ALA A 4 -15.26 3.95 5.26
C ALA A 4 -15.95 2.66 4.81
N VAL A 5 -17.03 2.26 5.50
CA VAL A 5 -17.81 1.04 5.23
C VAL A 5 -19.23 1.34 4.73
N ASN A 6 -19.56 2.61 4.49
CA ASN A 6 -20.90 2.99 4.07
C ASN A 6 -20.96 3.10 2.55
N ASP A 7 -21.55 2.10 1.91
CA ASP A 7 -21.68 2.02 0.45
C ASP A 7 -22.60 3.11 -0.14
N ASN A 8 -23.39 3.79 0.69
CA ASN A 8 -24.25 4.90 0.24
C ASN A 8 -23.50 6.24 0.13
N LEU A 9 -22.23 6.31 0.57
CA LEU A 9 -21.44 7.52 0.47
C LEU A 9 -20.72 7.62 -0.88
N PRO A 10 -20.53 8.85 -1.39
CA PRO A 10 -19.65 9.07 -2.53
C PRO A 10 -18.24 8.49 -2.32
N ILE A 11 -17.66 7.92 -3.37
CA ILE A 11 -16.35 7.25 -3.35
C ILE A 11 -15.26 8.13 -2.72
N ASN A 12 -15.24 9.42 -3.04
CA ASN A 12 -14.26 10.37 -2.49
C ASN A 12 -14.37 10.53 -0.96
N MET A 13 -15.58 10.47 -0.38
CA MET A 13 -15.77 10.51 1.07
C MET A 13 -15.25 9.23 1.73
N THR A 14 -15.49 8.07 1.10
CA THR A 14 -14.96 6.78 1.55
C THR A 14 -13.44 6.76 1.53
N ILE A 15 -12.81 7.25 0.45
CA ILE A 15 -11.36 7.38 0.33
C ILE A 15 -10.80 8.31 1.40
N ALA A 16 -11.36 9.51 1.56
CA ALA A 16 -10.91 10.46 2.59
C ALA A 16 -11.04 9.86 4.01
N ALA A 17 -12.10 9.10 4.27
CA ALA A 17 -12.27 8.38 5.53
C ALA A 17 -11.17 7.32 5.73
N LEU A 18 -10.83 6.53 4.70
CA LEU A 18 -9.75 5.53 4.76
C LEU A 18 -8.38 6.19 4.98
N GLU A 19 -8.09 7.26 4.27
CA GLU A 19 -6.82 8.01 4.41
C GLU A 19 -6.67 8.62 5.81
N SER A 20 -7.76 9.08 6.41
CA SER A 20 -7.75 9.62 7.78
C SER A 20 -7.32 8.58 8.82
N LEU A 21 -7.61 7.29 8.59
CA LEU A 21 -7.27 6.20 9.50
C LEU A 21 -5.75 6.01 9.65
N ARG A 22 -4.95 6.49 8.69
CA ARG A 22 -3.48 6.48 8.78
C ARG A 22 -2.93 7.36 9.91
N ARG A 23 -3.75 8.28 10.42
CA ARG A 23 -3.43 9.18 11.54
C ARG A 23 -4.02 8.70 12.87
N MET A 24 -4.79 7.62 12.87
CA MET A 24 -5.43 7.10 14.08
C MET A 24 -4.59 6.00 14.76
N PRO A 25 -4.80 5.75 16.07
CA PRO A 25 -4.19 4.63 16.76
C PRO A 25 -4.59 3.28 16.14
N CYS A 26 -3.65 2.35 16.13
CA CYS A 26 -3.90 1.02 15.57
C CYS A 26 -4.73 0.16 16.50
N ARG A 27 -5.87 -0.32 15.99
CA ARG A 27 -6.81 -1.18 16.70
C ARG A 27 -7.11 -2.40 15.84
N GLN A 28 -7.13 -3.58 16.44
CA GLN A 28 -7.34 -4.84 15.71
C GLN A 28 -8.65 -4.84 14.91
N GLU A 29 -9.75 -4.37 15.50
CA GLU A 29 -11.04 -4.25 14.82
C GLU A 29 -10.96 -3.38 13.55
N THR A 30 -10.23 -2.26 13.62
CA THR A 30 -10.01 -1.37 12.47
C THR A 30 -9.18 -2.06 11.39
N THR A 31 -8.12 -2.77 11.78
CA THR A 31 -7.29 -3.55 10.86
C THR A 31 -8.08 -4.64 10.14
N GLU A 32 -8.95 -5.36 10.84
CA GLU A 32 -9.79 -6.40 10.22
C GLU A 32 -10.78 -5.81 9.22
N GLN A 33 -11.44 -4.71 9.55
CA GLN A 33 -12.34 -4.03 8.62
C GLN A 33 -11.62 -3.52 7.38
N LEU A 34 -10.45 -2.89 7.56
CA LEU A 34 -9.61 -2.45 6.45
C LEU A 34 -9.16 -3.62 5.56
N PHE A 35 -8.83 -4.75 6.17
CA PHE A 35 -8.46 -5.96 5.43
C PHE A 35 -9.62 -6.47 4.58
N ASN A 36 -10.83 -6.52 5.13
CA ASN A 36 -12.03 -6.94 4.39
C ASN A 36 -12.32 -6.02 3.20
N ILE A 37 -12.16 -4.71 3.37
CA ILE A 37 -12.33 -3.75 2.27
C ILE A 37 -11.29 -4.00 1.17
N TYR A 38 -10.02 -4.20 1.53
CA TYR A 38 -8.93 -4.47 0.58
C TYR A 38 -9.14 -5.82 -0.16
N ALA A 39 -9.51 -6.87 0.56
CA ALA A 39 -9.65 -8.22 0.02
C ALA A 39 -10.90 -8.41 -0.85
N SER A 40 -11.94 -7.59 -0.66
CA SER A 40 -13.16 -7.66 -1.46
C SER A 40 -12.93 -7.15 -2.89
N HIS A 41 -13.13 -8.03 -3.88
CA HIS A 41 -13.04 -7.68 -5.30
C HIS A 41 -14.22 -6.82 -5.80
N HIS A 42 -15.28 -6.67 -4.99
CA HIS A 42 -16.44 -5.85 -5.33
C HIS A 42 -16.20 -4.35 -5.13
N ASN A 43 -15.19 -3.98 -4.32
CA ASN A 43 -14.88 -2.60 -4.03
C ASN A 43 -14.13 -1.93 -5.18
N ASP A 44 -14.35 -0.62 -5.34
CA ASP A 44 -13.63 0.20 -6.30
C ASP A 44 -12.11 0.13 -6.09
N VAL A 45 -11.34 0.21 -7.18
CA VAL A 45 -9.87 0.14 -7.15
C VAL A 45 -9.29 1.17 -6.18
N GLU A 46 -9.78 2.41 -6.19
CA GLU A 46 -9.26 3.49 -5.34
C GLU A 46 -9.55 3.21 -3.87
N ILE A 47 -10.72 2.67 -3.54
CA ILE A 47 -11.11 2.25 -2.19
C ILE A 47 -10.20 1.12 -1.71
N ARG A 48 -9.97 0.10 -2.54
CA ARG A 48 -9.11 -1.04 -2.21
C ARG A 48 -7.67 -0.60 -1.96
N VAL A 49 -7.13 0.29 -2.80
CA VAL A 49 -5.77 0.83 -2.65
C VAL A 49 -5.67 1.72 -1.41
N ALA A 50 -6.64 2.60 -1.16
CA ALA A 50 -6.66 3.44 0.04
C ALA A 50 -6.72 2.60 1.32
N SER A 51 -7.53 1.54 1.33
CA SER A 51 -7.62 0.61 2.46
C SER A 51 -6.32 -0.16 2.67
N TYR A 52 -5.69 -0.63 1.59
CA TYR A 52 -4.36 -1.25 1.64
C TYR A 52 -3.30 -0.31 2.25
N LEU A 53 -3.23 0.95 1.82
CA LEU A 53 -2.29 1.92 2.38
C LEU A 53 -2.58 2.22 3.86
N ALA A 54 -3.85 2.20 4.27
CA ALA A 54 -4.25 2.35 5.66
C ALA A 54 -3.81 1.15 6.53
N LEU A 55 -3.89 -0.08 6.02
CA LEU A 55 -3.39 -1.28 6.69
C LEU A 55 -1.89 -1.19 7.01
N LEU A 56 -1.12 -0.63 6.09
CA LEU A 56 0.33 -0.49 6.23
C LEU A 56 0.77 0.60 7.20
N LYS A 57 -0.16 1.28 7.88
CA LYS A 57 0.19 2.15 9.02
C LYS A 57 0.78 1.33 10.19
N CYS A 58 0.25 0.14 10.43
CA CYS A 58 0.71 -0.77 11.48
C CYS A 58 0.89 -2.19 10.91
N PRO A 59 1.93 -2.38 10.10
CA PRO A 59 2.20 -3.68 9.50
C PRO A 59 2.60 -4.69 10.57
N ASN A 60 2.18 -5.93 10.39
CA ASN A 60 2.66 -7.06 11.16
C ASN A 60 2.80 -8.29 10.25
N LYS A 61 3.56 -9.29 10.69
CA LYS A 61 3.88 -10.48 9.89
C LYS A 61 2.64 -11.22 9.39
N GLU A 62 1.60 -11.33 10.21
CA GLU A 62 0.37 -12.05 9.84
C GLU A 62 -0.43 -11.28 8.79
N LEU A 63 -0.60 -9.97 8.97
CA LEU A 63 -1.25 -9.08 8.02
C LEU A 63 -0.55 -9.12 6.66
N LEU A 64 0.77 -9.02 6.62
CA LEU A 64 1.54 -9.08 5.37
C LEU A 64 1.40 -10.44 4.67
N ARG A 65 1.34 -11.54 5.43
CA ARG A 65 1.07 -12.86 4.87
C ARG A 65 -0.33 -12.95 4.26
N ARG A 66 -1.34 -12.36 4.91
CA ARG A 66 -2.71 -12.30 4.40
C ARG A 66 -2.78 -11.46 3.11
N ILE A 67 -2.11 -10.31 3.09
CA ILE A 67 -1.98 -9.47 1.88
C ILE A 67 -1.34 -10.26 0.74
N ALA A 68 -0.22 -10.95 0.99
CA ALA A 68 0.43 -11.78 -0.02
C ALA A 68 -0.48 -12.91 -0.54
N LYS A 69 -1.36 -13.46 0.31
CA LYS A 69 -2.36 -14.46 -0.11
C LYS A 69 -3.40 -13.86 -1.05
N VAL A 70 -3.94 -12.69 -0.74
CA VAL A 70 -4.88 -11.95 -1.63
C VAL A 70 -4.21 -11.68 -2.97
N GLN A 71 -2.95 -11.21 -2.93
CA GLN A 71 -2.18 -10.88 -4.12
C GLN A 71 -1.99 -12.04 -5.09
N ARG A 72 -1.86 -13.28 -4.60
CA ARG A 72 -1.73 -14.48 -5.45
C ARG A 72 -2.97 -14.69 -6.32
N THR A 73 -4.15 -14.43 -5.76
CA THR A 73 -5.45 -14.64 -6.42
C THR A 73 -6.06 -13.35 -6.99
N GLU A 74 -5.32 -12.24 -6.96
CA GLU A 74 -5.81 -10.96 -7.47
C GLU A 74 -6.05 -11.03 -8.98
N VAL A 75 -7.21 -10.51 -9.38
CA VAL A 75 -7.66 -10.46 -10.79
C VAL A 75 -7.62 -9.05 -11.35
N ASN A 76 -7.70 -8.03 -10.49
CA ASN A 76 -7.64 -6.63 -10.90
C ASN A 76 -6.18 -6.20 -11.05
N ASN A 77 -5.73 -6.02 -12.30
CA ASN A 77 -4.36 -5.60 -12.59
C ASN A 77 -4.00 -4.23 -11.99
N GLN A 78 -4.96 -3.34 -11.72
CA GLN A 78 -4.66 -2.06 -11.08
C GLN A 78 -4.24 -2.28 -9.62
N VAL A 79 -5.07 -2.97 -8.84
CA VAL A 79 -4.76 -3.28 -7.44
C VAL A 79 -3.51 -4.15 -7.35
N GLY A 80 -3.44 -5.19 -8.17
CA GLY A 80 -2.31 -6.11 -8.20
C GLY A 80 -0.98 -5.41 -8.50
N SER A 81 -0.91 -4.60 -9.56
CA SER A 81 0.32 -3.88 -9.91
C SER A 81 0.74 -2.87 -8.84
N PHE A 82 -0.23 -2.17 -8.23
CA PHE A 82 0.05 -1.22 -7.15
C PHE A 82 0.63 -1.93 -5.93
N VAL A 83 -0.04 -2.96 -5.42
CA VAL A 83 0.39 -3.70 -4.22
C VAL A 83 1.73 -4.37 -4.48
N TRP A 84 1.91 -5.03 -5.61
CA TRP A 84 3.18 -5.66 -5.96
C TRP A 84 4.31 -4.65 -5.98
N SER A 85 4.17 -3.53 -6.69
CA SER A 85 5.23 -2.51 -6.77
C SER A 85 5.53 -1.90 -5.40
N HIS A 86 4.50 -1.62 -4.60
CA HIS A 86 4.69 -1.08 -3.24
C HIS A 86 5.43 -2.06 -2.32
N LEU A 87 5.10 -3.36 -2.37
CA LEU A 87 5.78 -4.37 -1.56
C LEU A 87 7.22 -4.61 -2.03
N THR A 88 7.47 -4.60 -3.34
CA THR A 88 8.83 -4.70 -3.90
C THR A 88 9.69 -3.52 -3.49
N ASN A 89 9.20 -2.29 -3.66
CA ASN A 89 9.86 -1.08 -3.20
C ASN A 89 10.20 -1.15 -1.70
N ALA A 90 9.26 -1.63 -0.87
CA ALA A 90 9.50 -1.78 0.56
C ALA A 90 10.56 -2.83 0.90
N MET A 91 10.77 -3.86 0.07
CA MET A 91 11.86 -4.83 0.24
C MET A 91 13.24 -4.26 -0.17
N GLU A 92 13.25 -3.30 -1.10
CA GLU A 92 14.47 -2.67 -1.64
C GLU A 92 14.85 -1.37 -0.90
N SER A 93 13.94 -0.84 -0.07
CA SER A 93 14.14 0.42 0.66
C SER A 93 15.32 0.35 1.64
N THR A 94 16.11 1.42 1.66
CA THR A 94 17.23 1.64 2.58
C THR A 94 16.86 2.58 3.74
N GLU A 95 15.62 3.06 3.78
CA GLU A 95 15.13 3.98 4.80
C GLU A 95 15.06 3.28 6.19
N PRO A 96 15.70 3.84 7.23
CA PRO A 96 15.96 3.09 8.46
C PRO A 96 14.76 2.95 9.42
N VAL A 97 13.85 3.92 9.47
CA VAL A 97 12.73 4.02 10.42
C VAL A 97 11.54 3.16 10.01
N HIS A 98 11.18 3.13 8.73
CA HIS A 98 10.02 2.39 8.22
C HIS A 98 10.37 1.33 7.17
N GLY A 99 11.26 1.63 6.23
CA GLY A 99 11.68 0.78 5.12
C GLY A 99 12.32 -0.52 5.59
N LEU A 100 13.45 -0.45 6.30
CA LEU A 100 14.18 -1.62 6.79
C LEU A 100 13.34 -2.51 7.72
N PRO A 101 12.58 -1.99 8.71
CA PRO A 101 11.66 -2.82 9.49
C PRO A 101 10.60 -3.52 8.62
N MET A 102 10.01 -2.81 7.66
CA MET A 102 9.02 -3.36 6.74
C MET A 102 9.61 -4.48 5.86
N ALA A 103 10.80 -4.28 5.30
CA ALA A 103 11.54 -5.29 4.53
C ALA A 103 11.75 -6.58 5.34
N ARG A 104 12.22 -6.46 6.59
CA ARG A 104 12.42 -7.63 7.48
C ARG A 104 11.12 -8.34 7.80
N MET A 105 10.04 -7.61 8.03
CA MET A 105 8.72 -8.20 8.27
C MET A 105 8.18 -8.93 7.03
N LEU A 106 8.35 -8.34 5.84
CA LEU A 106 7.97 -8.96 4.57
C LEU A 106 8.74 -10.25 4.31
N GLN A 107 10.06 -10.24 4.49
CA GLN A 107 10.91 -11.43 4.32
C GLN A 107 10.43 -12.59 5.22
N LYS A 108 10.13 -12.28 6.49
CA LYS A 108 9.58 -13.26 7.45
C LYS A 108 8.16 -13.72 7.07
N ALA A 109 7.33 -12.83 6.55
CA ALA A 109 5.94 -13.15 6.18
C ALA A 109 5.87 -14.05 4.95
N LEU A 110 6.73 -13.79 3.96
CA LEU A 110 6.81 -14.54 2.71
C LEU A 110 7.52 -15.87 2.86
N GLY A 111 8.49 -15.99 3.78
CA GLY A 111 9.17 -17.25 4.09
C GLY A 111 9.85 -17.87 2.87
N GLY A 112 10.49 -17.06 2.04
CA GLY A 112 11.15 -17.50 0.80
C GLY A 112 10.22 -17.58 -0.43
N ASN A 113 8.91 -17.39 -0.28
CA ASN A 113 8.02 -17.31 -1.43
C ASN A 113 8.17 -15.97 -2.17
N VAL A 114 8.15 -16.03 -3.50
CA VAL A 114 8.15 -14.83 -4.35
C VAL A 114 6.71 -14.27 -4.47
N LEU A 115 6.58 -12.95 -4.48
CA LEU A 115 5.31 -12.28 -4.79
C LEU A 115 4.97 -12.52 -6.27
N ARG A 116 3.71 -12.84 -6.56
CA ARG A 116 3.23 -12.94 -7.94
C ARG A 116 3.49 -11.62 -8.66
N GLU A 117 4.22 -11.67 -9.77
CA GLU A 117 4.49 -10.50 -10.60
C GLU A 117 3.23 -10.04 -11.35
N PHE A 118 3.13 -8.73 -11.53
CA PHE A 118 2.05 -8.09 -12.27
C PHE A 118 2.62 -7.31 -13.44
N ASN A 119 1.80 -7.03 -14.46
CA ASN A 119 2.25 -6.24 -15.60
C ASN A 119 2.49 -4.78 -15.18
N LEU A 120 3.70 -4.30 -15.45
CA LEU A 120 4.20 -3.02 -14.99
C LEU A 120 4.21 -1.94 -16.05
N ASN A 121 3.37 -2.04 -17.09
CA ASN A 121 3.28 -0.99 -18.08
C ASN A 121 3.00 0.35 -17.37
N ARG A 122 4.05 1.19 -17.33
CA ARG A 122 4.14 2.40 -16.50
C ARG A 122 3.08 3.44 -16.84
N LEU A 123 2.52 3.36 -18.05
CA LEU A 123 1.52 4.29 -18.56
C LEU A 123 0.08 3.78 -18.43
N ARG A 124 -0.14 2.56 -17.90
CA ARG A 124 -1.46 1.91 -17.92
C ARG A 124 -1.92 1.38 -16.56
N PHE A 125 -0.99 0.96 -15.72
CA PHE A 125 -1.32 0.34 -14.43
C PHE A 125 -0.86 1.17 -13.25
N SER A 126 -1.63 1.09 -12.17
CA SER A 126 -1.35 1.70 -10.88
C SER A 126 -0.01 1.21 -10.35
N ARG A 127 0.75 2.12 -9.73
CA ARG A 127 2.11 1.84 -9.28
C ARG A 127 2.47 2.66 -8.06
N ALA A 128 3.24 2.06 -7.16
CA ALA A 128 4.06 2.78 -6.21
C ALA A 128 5.51 2.85 -6.73
N VAL A 129 6.15 3.98 -6.54
CA VAL A 129 7.58 4.20 -6.76
C VAL A 129 8.19 4.68 -5.45
N GLU A 130 9.39 4.23 -5.14
CA GLU A 130 10.13 4.65 -3.96
C GLU A 130 11.58 4.82 -4.34
N GLY A 131 12.23 5.78 -3.70
CA GLY A 131 13.68 5.88 -3.67
C GLY A 131 14.10 6.34 -2.29
N SER A 132 15.08 5.67 -1.71
CA SER A 132 15.65 5.99 -0.41
C SER A 132 17.16 5.99 -0.46
N PHE A 133 17.74 6.84 0.37
CA PHE A 133 19.17 6.92 0.60
C PHE A 133 19.43 7.21 2.07
N TYR A 134 20.38 6.52 2.67
CA TYR A 134 20.82 6.78 4.03
C TYR A 134 22.35 6.67 4.12
N SER A 135 22.97 7.63 4.81
CA SER A 135 24.41 7.66 5.07
C SER A 135 24.68 7.38 6.54
N ASP A 136 25.34 6.26 6.84
CA ASP A 136 25.73 5.92 8.21
C ASP A 136 26.74 6.90 8.80
N ILE A 137 27.59 7.50 7.96
CA ILE A 137 28.61 8.47 8.37
C ILE A 137 27.96 9.78 8.81
N LEU A 138 27.02 10.29 8.00
CA LEU A 138 26.31 11.54 8.29
C LEU A 138 25.16 11.32 9.27
N ARG A 139 24.78 10.06 9.54
CA ARG A 139 23.56 9.67 10.27
C ARG A 139 22.31 10.37 9.74
N ALA A 140 22.28 10.54 8.43
CA ALA A 140 21.23 11.29 7.76
C ALA A 140 20.88 10.64 6.43
N GLY A 141 19.63 10.79 6.04
CA GLY A 141 19.08 10.26 4.81
C GLY A 141 17.75 10.87 4.45
N GLY A 142 17.15 10.31 3.41
CA GLY A 142 15.80 10.67 3.03
C GLY A 142 15.20 9.61 2.12
N SER A 143 13.88 9.63 2.05
CA SER A 143 13.11 8.79 1.15
C SER A 143 12.00 9.59 0.47
N VAL A 144 11.70 9.20 -0.77
CA VAL A 144 10.62 9.74 -1.57
C VAL A 144 9.75 8.58 -2.02
N GLN A 145 8.45 8.67 -1.78
CA GLN A 145 7.46 7.69 -2.21
C GLN A 145 6.42 8.38 -3.09
N GLY A 146 6.21 7.86 -4.29
CA GLY A 146 5.19 8.32 -5.23
C GLY A 146 4.16 7.23 -5.51
N HIS A 147 2.87 7.55 -5.42
CA HIS A 147 1.78 6.65 -5.76
C HIS A 147 1.02 7.20 -6.95
N LEU A 148 0.80 6.36 -7.95
CA LEU A 148 -0.03 6.64 -9.12
C LEU A 148 -1.17 5.62 -9.15
N ILE A 149 -2.40 6.08 -9.04
CA ILE A 149 -3.58 5.21 -9.04
C ILE A 149 -4.37 5.41 -10.32
N TYR A 150 -4.39 4.38 -11.16
CA TYR A 150 -5.16 4.30 -12.39
C TYR A 150 -6.45 3.52 -12.15
N HIS A 151 -7.51 3.93 -12.85
CA HIS A 151 -8.78 3.24 -12.85
C HIS A 151 -8.98 2.50 -14.17
N PRO A 152 -9.57 1.30 -14.22
CA PRO A 152 -9.76 0.55 -15.47
C PRO A 152 -10.51 1.31 -16.57
N ASN A 153 -11.38 2.25 -16.16
CA ASN A 153 -12.21 3.05 -17.05
C ASN A 153 -11.56 4.41 -17.45
N SER A 154 -10.26 4.62 -17.20
CA SER A 154 -9.57 5.88 -17.51
C SER A 154 -8.14 5.63 -17.98
N PHE A 155 -7.70 6.41 -18.98
CA PHE A 155 -6.30 6.45 -19.42
C PHE A 155 -5.42 7.36 -18.56
N PHE A 156 -6.02 8.31 -17.84
CA PHE A 156 -5.32 9.17 -16.89
C PHE A 156 -5.41 8.61 -15.47
N PRO A 157 -4.37 8.80 -14.64
CA PRO A 157 -4.44 8.44 -13.23
C PRO A 157 -5.55 9.26 -12.56
N ARG A 158 -6.35 8.60 -11.72
CA ARG A 158 -7.40 9.28 -10.95
C ARG A 158 -6.85 10.03 -9.75
N SER A 159 -5.80 9.50 -9.14
CA SER A 159 -5.14 10.14 -8.01
C SER A 159 -3.64 9.90 -8.01
N THR A 160 -2.93 10.86 -7.43
CA THR A 160 -1.49 10.81 -7.23
C THR A 160 -1.17 11.24 -5.81
N HIS A 161 -0.17 10.63 -5.21
CA HIS A 161 0.29 10.97 -3.86
C HIS A 161 1.82 11.02 -3.84
N LEU A 162 2.38 12.02 -3.15
CA LEU A 162 3.81 12.16 -2.95
C LEU A 162 4.08 12.26 -1.44
N ASN A 163 4.96 11.39 -0.95
CA ASN A 163 5.48 11.45 0.41
C ASN A 163 6.99 11.68 0.35
N ILE A 164 7.48 12.58 1.19
CA ILE A 164 8.91 12.88 1.33
C ILE A 164 9.23 12.78 2.82
N THR A 165 10.20 11.94 3.16
CA THR A 165 10.67 11.75 4.54
C THR A 165 12.15 12.09 4.60
N MET A 166 12.55 12.74 5.69
CA MET A 166 13.94 13.08 5.98
C MET A 166 14.30 12.47 7.33
N ASP A 167 15.40 11.72 7.35
CA ASP A 167 15.90 11.02 8.53
C ASP A 167 17.20 11.70 8.96
N VAL A 168 17.25 12.19 10.21
CA VAL A 168 18.36 12.96 10.80
C VAL A 168 18.53 12.62 12.28
#